data_AF-X1KGW4-F1
#
_entry.id   AF-X1KGW4-F1
#
_cell.length_a   1.000
_cell.length_b   1.000
_cell.length_c   1.000
_cell.angle_alpha   90.00
_cell.angle_beta   90.00
_cell.angle_gamma   90.00
#
_symmetry.space_group_name_H-M   'P 1'
#
loop_
_entity.id
_entity.type
_entity.pdbx_description
1 polymer ?
#
loop_
_entity_poly.entity_id
_entity_poly.type
_entity_poly.pdbx_seq_one_letter_code
_entity_poly.pdbx_strand_id
1 'polypeptide(L)'
;YKSTLARISSTQTETKVRLEKARRESTEALAAVQSRLQQTNTRLAKLAQLNKKKTEKLEALVKETFDVPDGKILLVNQRYGTVWINLGRADALSRQVTFSVYPADSSNLAKIGKKASIEVTQILGEHRAEARVIEDRVSDPIMPGDVIHTPVWSPGEQKQFALAGFMDIDGDGKSDQHIVRNLITMNGGLVDCETDAEGKRQGKMTINTRFLVLGEAPGAKGKPGVIQGYTKMIGDAEKLGI
;
A
#
# COMPACT_ATOMS: atom_id res chain seq x y z
N TYR A 1 -54.36 -57.81 7.77
CA TYR A 1 -54.45 -57.25 6.40
C TYR A 1 -54.73 -55.74 6.39
N LYS A 2 -55.77 -55.23 7.07
CA LYS A 2 -56.03 -53.77 7.13
C LYS A 2 -54.94 -52.97 7.85
N SER A 3 -54.37 -53.48 8.95
CA SER A 3 -53.31 -52.80 9.72
C SER A 3 -51.96 -52.73 8.99
N THR A 4 -51.65 -53.73 8.17
CA THR A 4 -50.42 -53.79 7.36
C THR A 4 -50.47 -52.79 6.21
N LEU A 5 -51.62 -52.64 5.54
CA LEU A 5 -51.83 -51.62 4.50
C LEU A 5 -51.74 -50.19 5.06
N ALA A 6 -52.27 -49.95 6.27
CA ALA A 6 -52.14 -48.66 6.95
C ALA A 6 -50.69 -48.30 7.29
N ARG A 7 -49.88 -49.26 7.77
CA ARG A 7 -48.44 -49.06 8.00
C ARG A 7 -47.65 -48.82 6.71
N ILE A 8 -48.00 -49.50 5.62
CA ILE A 8 -47.34 -49.33 4.31
C ILE A 8 -47.65 -47.94 3.74
N SER A 9 -48.90 -47.48 3.84
CA SER A 9 -49.26 -46.13 3.40
C SER A 9 -48.63 -45.04 4.27
N SER A 10 -48.55 -45.20 5.59
CA SER A 10 -47.89 -44.22 6.47
C SER A 10 -46.39 -44.12 6.17
N THR A 11 -45.71 -45.26 6.03
CA THR A 11 -44.28 -45.31 5.68
C THR A 11 -44.03 -44.73 4.29
N GLN A 12 -44.85 -45.02 3.27
CA GLN A 12 -44.76 -44.34 1.96
C GLN A 12 -44.90 -42.81 2.08
N THR A 13 -45.80 -42.33 2.94
CA THR A 13 -46.03 -40.89 3.12
C THR A 13 -44.85 -40.21 3.81
N GLU A 14 -44.32 -40.81 4.89
CA GLU A 14 -43.11 -40.32 5.56
C GLU A 14 -41.88 -40.34 4.64
N THR A 15 -41.76 -41.38 3.81
CA THR A 15 -40.64 -41.51 2.87
C THR A 15 -40.72 -40.43 1.79
N LYS A 16 -41.92 -40.11 1.29
CA LYS A 16 -42.16 -38.98 0.38
C LYS A 16 -41.80 -37.64 1.01
N VAL A 17 -42.21 -37.38 2.25
CA VAL A 17 -41.90 -36.13 2.97
C VAL A 17 -40.39 -35.98 3.20
N ARG A 18 -39.70 -37.06 3.60
CA ARG A 18 -38.24 -37.05 3.76
C ARG A 18 -37.52 -36.81 2.42
N LEU A 19 -38.00 -37.41 1.34
CA LEU A 19 -37.44 -37.23 0.00
C LEU A 19 -37.62 -35.78 -0.48
N GLU A 20 -38.79 -35.20 -0.28
CA GLU A 20 -39.07 -33.79 -0.63
C GLU A 20 -38.23 -32.82 0.21
N LYS A 21 -38.09 -33.08 1.51
CA LYS A 21 -37.23 -32.28 2.39
C LYS A 21 -35.75 -32.36 1.96
N ALA A 22 -35.24 -33.56 1.72
CA ALA A 22 -33.87 -33.76 1.24
C ALA A 22 -33.62 -33.11 -0.13
N ARG A 23 -34.63 -33.12 -1.02
CA ARG A 23 -34.57 -32.41 -2.30
C ARG A 23 -34.49 -30.90 -2.10
N ARG A 24 -35.32 -30.32 -1.22
CA ARG A 24 -35.27 -28.88 -0.92
C ARG A 24 -33.93 -28.46 -0.33
N GLU A 25 -33.45 -29.15 0.69
CA GLU A 25 -32.15 -28.87 1.33
C GLU A 25 -31.00 -28.98 0.31
N SER A 26 -31.05 -30.00 -0.57
CA SER A 26 -30.07 -30.16 -1.65
C SER A 26 -30.13 -29.01 -2.67
N THR A 27 -31.33 -28.58 -3.08
CA THR A 27 -31.48 -27.45 -4.01
C THR A 27 -31.03 -26.12 -3.40
N GLU A 28 -31.32 -25.88 -2.12
CA GLU A 28 -30.87 -24.69 -1.39
C GLU A 28 -29.35 -24.69 -1.21
N ALA A 29 -28.76 -25.84 -0.87
CA ALA A 29 -27.31 -25.99 -0.77
C ALA A 29 -26.62 -25.77 -2.13
N LEU A 30 -27.17 -26.32 -3.22
CA LEU A 30 -26.66 -26.12 -4.58
C LEU A 30 -26.73 -24.64 -4.98
N ALA A 31 -27.85 -23.96 -4.70
CA ALA A 31 -27.99 -22.53 -4.98
C ALA A 31 -27.00 -21.68 -4.17
N ALA A 32 -26.79 -22.00 -2.89
CA ALA A 32 -25.82 -21.30 -2.04
C ALA A 32 -24.37 -21.53 -2.50
N VAL A 33 -24.02 -22.76 -2.88
CA VAL A 33 -22.69 -23.08 -3.43
C VAL A 33 -22.48 -22.38 -4.77
N GLN A 34 -23.48 -22.36 -5.65
CA GLN A 34 -23.40 -21.70 -6.95
C GLN A 34 -23.24 -20.18 -6.80
N SER A 35 -23.97 -19.56 -5.87
CA SER A 35 -23.81 -18.15 -5.51
C SER A 35 -22.42 -17.85 -4.95
N ARG A 36 -21.92 -18.67 -4.03
CA ARG A 36 -20.54 -18.55 -3.52
C ARG A 36 -19.50 -18.72 -4.62
N LEU A 37 -19.71 -19.63 -5.56
CA LEU A 37 -18.80 -19.88 -6.66
C LEU A 37 -18.77 -18.69 -7.64
N GLN A 38 -19.92 -18.08 -7.92
CA GLN A 38 -19.99 -16.83 -8.69
C GLN A 38 -19.31 -15.67 -7.97
N GLN A 39 -19.54 -15.50 -6.66
CA GLN A 39 -18.87 -14.47 -5.85
C GLN A 39 -17.35 -14.69 -5.81
N THR A 40 -16.91 -15.95 -5.71
CA THR A 40 -15.50 -16.29 -5.68
C THR A 40 -14.84 -16.04 -7.03
N ASN A 41 -15.50 -16.41 -8.13
CA ASN A 41 -14.99 -16.17 -9.49
C ASN A 41 -14.90 -14.68 -9.82
N THR A 42 -15.91 -13.89 -9.44
CA THR A 42 -15.89 -12.43 -9.62
C THR A 42 -14.80 -11.77 -8.78
N ARG A 43 -14.60 -12.22 -7.54
CA ARG A 43 -13.50 -11.75 -6.68
C ARG A 43 -12.14 -12.13 -7.27
N LEU A 44 -11.98 -13.34 -7.79
CA LEU A 44 -10.74 -13.83 -8.38
C LEU A 44 -10.40 -13.06 -9.67
N ALA A 45 -11.38 -12.80 -10.53
CA ALA A 45 -11.20 -11.97 -11.72
C ALA A 45 -10.77 -10.54 -11.35
N LYS A 46 -11.38 -9.95 -10.32
CA LYS A 46 -11.02 -8.60 -9.84
C LYS A 46 -9.61 -8.57 -9.24
N LEU A 47 -9.23 -9.57 -8.45
CA LEU A 47 -7.89 -9.71 -7.89
C LEU A 47 -6.83 -9.89 -8.99
N ALA A 48 -7.12 -10.72 -10.00
CA ALA A 48 -6.23 -10.92 -11.14
C ALA A 48 -6.03 -9.61 -11.92
N GLN A 49 -7.09 -8.84 -12.15
CA GLN A 49 -6.99 -7.55 -12.82
C GLN A 49 -6.22 -6.52 -12.00
N LEU A 50 -6.42 -6.48 -10.68
CA LEU A 50 -5.66 -5.63 -9.77
C LEU A 50 -4.17 -5.99 -9.76
N ASN A 51 -3.85 -7.28 -9.65
CA ASN A 51 -2.46 -7.75 -9.70
C ASN A 51 -1.82 -7.40 -11.04
N LYS A 52 -2.51 -7.64 -12.16
CA LYS A 52 -2.02 -7.26 -13.49
C LYS A 52 -1.70 -5.76 -13.57
N LYS A 53 -2.61 -4.89 -13.12
CA LYS A 53 -2.36 -3.44 -13.08
C LYS A 53 -1.20 -3.06 -12.16
N LYS A 54 -1.05 -3.74 -11.01
CA LYS A 54 0.08 -3.52 -10.09
C LYS A 54 1.39 -3.95 -10.73
N THR A 55 1.43 -5.08 -11.42
CA THR A 55 2.62 -5.56 -12.13
C THR A 55 2.98 -4.65 -13.30
N GLU A 56 2.04 -4.27 -14.15
CA GLU A 56 2.28 -3.33 -15.26
C GLU A 56 2.81 -1.99 -14.75
N LYS A 57 2.25 -1.49 -13.65
CA LYS A 57 2.75 -0.26 -13.01
C LYS A 57 4.13 -0.44 -12.41
N LEU A 58 4.40 -1.58 -11.76
CA LEU A 58 5.71 -1.89 -11.20
C LEU A 58 6.76 -1.97 -12.31
N GLU A 59 6.46 -2.63 -13.42
CA GLU A 59 7.33 -2.72 -14.59
C GLU A 59 7.57 -1.36 -15.24
N ALA A 60 6.53 -0.52 -15.35
CA ALA A 60 6.67 0.84 -15.87
C ALA A 60 7.55 1.71 -14.95
N LEU A 61 7.29 1.69 -13.64
CA LEU A 61 8.09 2.41 -12.64
C LEU A 61 9.56 1.98 -12.69
N VAL A 62 9.80 0.67 -12.68
CA VAL A 62 11.14 0.09 -12.75
C VAL A 62 11.85 0.52 -14.04
N LYS A 63 11.17 0.46 -15.19
CA LYS A 63 11.78 0.79 -16.47
C LYS A 63 12.10 2.29 -16.60
N GLU A 64 11.23 3.17 -16.14
CA GLU A 64 11.47 4.62 -16.15
C GLU A 64 12.58 5.04 -15.17
N THR A 65 12.64 4.43 -13.98
CA THR A 65 13.66 4.75 -12.96
C THR A 65 15.07 4.31 -13.36
N PHE A 66 15.22 3.21 -14.11
CA PHE A 66 16.55 2.79 -14.59
C PHE A 66 17.09 3.57 -15.81
N ASP A 67 16.25 4.36 -16.49
CA ASP A 67 16.66 5.21 -17.62
C ASP A 67 17.10 6.62 -17.17
N VAL A 68 16.67 7.09 -15.99
CA VAL A 68 17.03 8.41 -15.43
C VAL A 68 17.65 8.24 -14.04
N PRO A 69 18.92 8.63 -13.83
CA PRO A 69 19.53 8.57 -12.52
C PRO A 69 18.83 9.52 -11.55
N ASP A 70 18.62 9.06 -10.31
CA ASP A 70 17.98 9.84 -9.24
C ASP A 70 18.83 11.03 -8.82
N GLY A 71 20.15 10.89 -8.87
CA GLY A 71 21.11 11.92 -8.50
C GLY A 71 22.54 11.56 -8.88
N LYS A 72 23.48 12.32 -8.33
CA LYS A 72 24.92 12.17 -8.55
C LYS A 72 25.74 12.44 -7.29
N ILE A 73 26.90 11.80 -7.24
CA ILE A 73 27.95 12.06 -6.27
C ILE A 73 28.61 13.40 -6.59
N LEU A 74 28.66 14.29 -5.61
CA LEU A 74 29.34 15.59 -5.69
C LEU A 74 30.79 15.51 -5.23
N LEU A 75 31.02 14.89 -4.08
CA LEU A 75 32.34 14.74 -3.48
C LEU A 75 32.45 13.38 -2.78
N VAL A 76 33.68 12.88 -2.69
CA VAL A 76 34.00 11.60 -2.06
C VAL A 76 35.18 11.80 -1.14
N ASN A 77 35.05 11.31 0.10
CA ASN A 77 36.16 11.12 1.01
C ASN A 77 36.33 9.62 1.26
N GLN A 78 37.21 8.99 0.48
CA GLN A 78 37.44 7.55 0.52
C GLN A 78 38.03 7.09 1.87
N ARG A 79 38.85 7.92 2.52
CA ARG A 79 39.48 7.58 3.81
C ARG A 79 38.47 7.32 4.92
N TYR A 80 37.38 8.09 4.93
CA TYR A 80 36.32 7.97 5.94
C TYR A 80 35.05 7.32 5.40
N GLY A 81 35.07 6.80 4.16
CA GLY A 81 33.89 6.20 3.52
C GLY A 81 32.68 7.14 3.50
N THR A 82 32.90 8.44 3.30
CA THR A 82 31.85 9.47 3.33
C THR A 82 31.72 10.11 1.96
N VAL A 83 30.49 10.27 1.48
CA VAL A 83 30.19 10.90 0.20
C VAL A 83 29.14 11.99 0.37
N TRP A 84 29.17 12.97 -0.53
CA TRP A 84 28.14 14.00 -0.61
C TRP A 84 27.40 13.89 -1.93
N ILE A 85 26.08 14.01 -1.88
CA ILE A 85 25.18 13.85 -3.03
C ILE A 85 24.42 15.15 -3.31
N ASN A 86 23.96 15.31 -4.55
CA ASN A 86 23.20 16.48 -5.00
C ASN A 86 21.69 16.41 -4.69
N LEU A 87 21.33 15.68 -3.64
CA LEU A 87 19.96 15.49 -3.20
C LEU A 87 19.82 15.97 -1.76
N GLY A 88 18.69 16.57 -1.42
CA GLY A 88 18.44 17.10 -0.09
C GLY A 88 16.97 17.30 0.23
N ARG A 89 16.69 18.28 1.08
CA ARG A 89 15.34 18.54 1.61
C ARG A 89 14.33 18.88 0.51
N ALA A 90 14.72 19.66 -0.49
CA ALA A 90 13.84 20.08 -1.58
C ALA A 90 13.46 18.91 -2.49
N ASP A 91 14.29 17.87 -2.52
CA ASP A 91 14.04 16.64 -3.29
C ASP A 91 13.17 15.63 -2.53
N ALA A 92 12.73 15.97 -1.30
CA ALA A 92 12.07 15.06 -0.35
C ALA A 92 12.95 13.87 0.08
N LEU A 93 14.27 14.09 0.16
CA LEU A 93 15.20 13.07 0.65
C LEU A 93 15.13 12.94 2.18
N SER A 94 15.08 11.70 2.67
CA SER A 94 15.14 11.37 4.09
C SER A 94 16.44 10.63 4.46
N ARG A 95 16.78 10.63 5.75
CA ARG A 95 17.88 9.82 6.29
C ARG A 95 17.55 8.32 6.13
N GLN A 96 18.58 7.47 6.18
CA GLN A 96 18.48 6.01 6.03
C GLN A 96 17.96 5.54 4.66
N VAL A 97 17.87 6.43 3.67
CA VAL A 97 17.65 6.04 2.28
C VAL A 97 18.97 5.50 1.73
N THR A 98 18.90 4.31 1.14
CA THR A 98 20.05 3.65 0.52
C THR A 98 19.99 3.78 -0.99
N PHE A 99 21.12 4.15 -1.59
CA PHE A 99 21.30 4.22 -3.03
C PHE A 99 22.36 3.23 -3.50
N SER A 100 22.16 2.71 -4.71
CA SER A 100 23.18 2.03 -5.48
C SER A 100 23.92 3.04 -6.34
N VAL A 101 25.24 2.95 -6.40
CA VAL A 101 26.13 3.84 -7.15
C VAL A 101 26.56 3.17 -8.46
N TYR A 102 26.51 3.94 -9.54
CA TYR A 102 26.85 3.51 -10.90
C TYR A 102 27.79 4.54 -11.58
N PRO A 103 28.55 4.14 -12.62
CA PRO A 103 29.41 5.05 -13.37
C PRO A 103 28.62 6.19 -14.02
N ALA A 104 29.23 7.37 -14.19
CA ALA A 104 28.60 8.55 -14.79
C ALA A 104 28.00 8.32 -16.19
N ASP A 105 28.61 7.46 -17.03
CA ASP A 105 28.20 7.20 -18.42
C ASP A 105 27.10 6.13 -18.56
N SER A 106 26.38 5.80 -17.49
CA SER A 106 25.38 4.75 -17.50
C SER A 106 24.04 5.23 -18.10
N SER A 107 23.91 5.17 -19.42
CA SER A 107 22.61 5.30 -20.10
C SER A 107 21.70 4.08 -19.93
N ASN A 108 22.23 2.97 -19.40
CA ASN A 108 21.46 1.77 -19.08
C ASN A 108 21.98 1.14 -17.77
N LEU A 109 21.45 1.64 -16.65
CA LEU A 109 21.81 1.23 -15.28
C LEU A 109 21.59 -0.27 -15.03
N ALA A 110 20.68 -0.92 -15.77
CA ALA A 110 20.36 -2.34 -15.60
C ALA A 110 21.44 -3.29 -16.16
N LYS A 111 22.27 -2.85 -17.13
CA LYS A 111 23.36 -3.66 -17.70
C LYS A 111 24.70 -3.46 -17.03
N ILE A 112 24.88 -2.33 -16.33
CA ILE A 112 26.16 -1.94 -15.73
C ILE A 112 26.14 -2.38 -14.27
N GLY A 113 27.19 -3.09 -13.87
CA GLY A 113 27.32 -3.58 -12.49
C GLY A 113 27.40 -2.43 -11.48
N LYS A 114 26.71 -2.58 -10.35
CA LYS A 114 26.79 -1.69 -9.19
C LYS A 114 28.25 -1.51 -8.74
N LYS A 115 28.71 -0.26 -8.59
CA LYS A 115 30.04 0.08 -8.04
C LYS A 115 30.06 -0.03 -6.52
N ALA A 116 29.04 0.55 -5.89
CA ALA A 116 28.95 0.67 -4.45
C ALA A 116 27.49 0.84 -3.99
N SER A 117 27.28 0.80 -2.68
CA SER A 117 26.03 1.18 -2.02
C SER A 117 26.31 2.23 -0.95
N ILE A 118 25.47 3.25 -0.87
CA ILE A 118 25.59 4.35 0.09
C ILE A 118 24.28 4.55 0.86
N GLU A 119 24.35 4.99 2.11
CA GLU A 119 23.20 5.31 2.94
C GLU A 119 23.28 6.76 3.42
N VAL A 120 22.18 7.50 3.28
CA VAL A 120 22.09 8.89 3.71
C VAL A 120 22.11 8.99 5.24
N THR A 121 23.15 9.63 5.77
CA THR A 121 23.34 9.83 7.22
C THR A 121 22.79 11.16 7.70
N GLN A 122 22.89 12.21 6.88
CA GLN A 122 22.49 13.57 7.25
C GLN A 122 22.06 14.41 6.03
N ILE A 123 21.01 15.21 6.19
CA ILE A 123 20.60 16.21 5.20
C ILE A 123 21.26 17.55 5.57
N LEU A 124 22.06 18.10 4.65
CA LEU A 124 22.86 19.32 4.88
C LEU A 124 22.22 20.58 4.29
N GLY A 125 21.30 20.44 3.34
CA GLY A 125 20.62 21.58 2.69
C GLY A 125 19.50 21.16 1.75
N GLU A 126 19.09 22.07 0.87
CA GLU A 126 17.99 21.85 -0.09
C GLU A 126 18.32 20.76 -1.10
N HIS A 127 19.54 20.75 -1.66
CA HIS A 127 20.02 19.78 -2.64
C HIS A 127 21.38 19.19 -2.23
N ARG A 128 21.57 18.95 -0.93
CA ARG A 128 22.82 18.44 -0.39
C ARG A 128 22.59 17.53 0.81
N ALA A 129 23.17 16.34 0.75
CA ALA A 129 23.17 15.38 1.84
C ALA A 129 24.53 14.69 1.94
N GLU A 130 24.83 14.23 3.15
CA GLU A 130 25.94 13.35 3.46
C GLU A 130 25.45 11.90 3.52
N ALA A 131 26.24 11.00 2.96
CA ALA A 131 25.99 9.58 2.99
C ALA A 131 27.27 8.81 3.34
N ARG A 132 27.08 7.64 3.93
CA ARG A 132 28.13 6.68 4.27
C ARG A 132 28.17 5.56 3.24
N VAL A 133 29.36 5.15 2.84
CA VAL A 133 29.58 3.96 2.01
C VAL A 133 29.34 2.71 2.86
N ILE A 134 28.43 1.84 2.42
CA ILE A 134 28.13 0.54 3.05
C ILE A 134 29.00 -0.56 2.43
N GLU A 135 29.07 -0.58 1.11
CA GLU A 135 29.76 -1.58 0.31
C GLU A 135 30.36 -0.88 -0.91
N ASP A 136 31.62 -1.20 -1.25
CA ASP A 136 32.27 -0.71 -2.46
C ASP A 136 33.15 -1.79 -3.10
N ARG A 137 33.47 -1.56 -4.38
CA ARG A 137 34.44 -2.38 -5.11
C ARG A 137 35.75 -1.62 -5.18
N VAL A 138 36.79 -2.16 -4.53
CA VAL A 138 38.14 -1.56 -4.53
C VAL A 138 38.70 -1.39 -5.94
N SER A 139 38.36 -2.30 -6.87
CA SER A 139 38.78 -2.22 -8.28
C SER A 139 38.11 -1.10 -9.08
N ASP A 140 36.99 -0.55 -8.59
CA ASP A 140 36.22 0.51 -9.24
C ASP A 140 35.65 1.49 -8.19
N PRO A 141 36.50 2.38 -7.65
CA PRO A 141 36.14 3.25 -6.55
C PRO A 141 35.12 4.32 -6.95
N ILE A 142 34.35 4.79 -5.98
CA ILE A 142 33.37 5.87 -6.17
C ILE A 142 34.09 7.16 -6.56
N MET A 143 33.61 7.80 -7.63
CA MET A 143 34.14 9.07 -8.14
C MET A 143 33.07 10.17 -8.15
N PRO A 144 33.46 11.45 -8.01
CA PRO A 144 32.57 12.57 -8.32
C PRO A 144 32.00 12.44 -9.74
N GLY A 145 30.69 12.65 -9.88
CA GLY A 145 29.97 12.47 -11.14
C GLY A 145 29.32 11.09 -11.32
N ASP A 146 29.71 10.08 -10.54
CA ASP A 146 28.99 8.80 -10.49
C ASP A 146 27.52 9.05 -10.13
N VAL A 147 26.63 8.30 -10.77
CA VAL A 147 25.19 8.45 -10.58
C VAL A 147 24.68 7.51 -9.51
N ILE A 148 23.60 7.91 -8.86
CA ILE A 148 22.95 7.13 -7.80
C ILE A 148 21.52 6.80 -8.20
N HIS A 149 21.07 5.63 -7.79
CA HIS A 149 19.72 5.15 -8.05
C HIS A 149 19.18 4.29 -6.90
N THR A 150 17.89 4.41 -6.60
CA THR A 150 17.20 3.59 -5.61
C THR A 150 15.77 3.26 -6.04
N PRO A 151 15.32 2.00 -5.96
CA PRO A 151 13.92 1.65 -6.23
C PRO A 151 12.98 2.01 -5.07
N VAL A 152 13.51 2.49 -3.94
CA VAL A 152 12.76 2.72 -2.69
C VAL A 152 12.28 4.17 -2.57
N TRP A 153 12.81 5.07 -3.39
CA TRP A 153 12.57 6.51 -3.34
C TRP A 153 12.71 7.10 -4.74
N SER A 154 11.92 8.13 -5.04
CA SER A 154 12.09 8.92 -6.26
C SER A 154 12.05 10.42 -5.90
N PRO A 155 12.83 11.28 -6.59
CA PRO A 155 12.84 12.71 -6.34
C PRO A 155 11.42 13.31 -6.40
N GLY A 156 10.99 13.96 -5.32
CA GLY A 156 9.68 14.61 -5.24
C GLY A 156 8.47 13.68 -5.04
N GLU A 157 8.66 12.36 -4.89
CA GLU A 157 7.55 11.45 -4.59
C GLU A 157 7.08 11.60 -3.12
N GLN A 158 5.92 12.22 -2.94
CA GLN A 158 5.29 12.32 -1.62
C GLN A 158 4.48 11.06 -1.31
N LYS A 159 4.77 10.41 -0.18
CA LYS A 159 3.97 9.26 0.28
C LYS A 159 2.55 9.73 0.57
N GLN A 160 1.56 9.06 -0.04
CA GLN A 160 0.15 9.41 0.12
C GLN A 160 -0.51 8.63 1.26
N PHE A 161 -1.25 9.34 2.10
CA PHE A 161 -1.92 8.83 3.29
C PHE A 161 -3.41 9.15 3.25
N ALA A 162 -4.21 8.22 3.76
CA ALA A 162 -5.61 8.45 4.08
C ALA A 162 -5.84 8.43 5.59
N LEU A 163 -6.76 9.25 6.08
CA LEU A 163 -7.11 9.36 7.50
C LEU A 163 -8.56 8.95 7.73
N ALA A 164 -8.83 8.06 8.67
CA ALA A 164 -10.20 7.69 9.04
C ALA A 164 -10.35 7.45 10.54
N GLY A 165 -11.52 7.81 11.08
CA GLY A 165 -11.83 7.61 12.50
C GLY A 165 -11.50 8.82 13.35
N PHE A 166 -11.78 8.71 14.65
CA PHE A 166 -11.55 9.79 15.61
C PHE A 166 -10.10 9.73 16.11
N MET A 167 -9.32 10.77 15.86
CA MET A 167 -7.93 10.87 16.33
C MET A 167 -7.87 11.84 17.50
N ASP A 168 -7.45 11.37 18.66
CA ASP A 168 -7.22 12.13 19.87
C ASP A 168 -5.86 11.65 20.42
N ILE A 169 -4.80 12.41 20.12
CA ILE A 169 -3.42 12.04 20.42
C ILE A 169 -3.05 12.49 21.83
N ASP A 170 -3.60 13.63 22.27
CA ASP A 170 -3.32 14.21 23.58
C ASP A 170 -4.30 13.78 24.69
N GLY A 171 -5.40 13.12 24.32
CA GLY A 171 -6.39 12.56 25.23
C GLY A 171 -7.38 13.59 25.77
N ASP A 172 -7.53 14.75 25.11
CA ASP A 172 -8.42 15.82 25.55
C ASP A 172 -9.89 15.63 25.12
N GLY A 173 -10.18 14.55 24.38
CA GLY A 173 -11.51 14.23 23.86
C GLY A 173 -11.92 15.06 22.64
N LYS A 174 -11.01 15.82 22.03
CA LYS A 174 -11.21 16.54 20.77
C LYS A 174 -10.41 15.89 19.65
N SER A 175 -10.72 16.28 18.41
CA SER A 175 -10.06 15.71 17.24
C SER A 175 -8.75 16.42 16.91
N ASP A 176 -7.67 15.66 16.97
CA ASP A 176 -6.30 16.00 16.59
C ASP A 176 -5.94 15.61 15.16
N GLN A 177 -6.94 15.32 14.31
CA GLN A 177 -6.70 14.92 12.92
C GLN A 177 -5.88 15.95 12.14
N HIS A 178 -6.03 17.24 12.48
CA HIS A 178 -5.23 18.31 11.89
C HIS A 178 -3.75 18.23 12.31
N ILE A 179 -3.44 17.82 13.54
CA ILE A 179 -2.08 17.58 14.02
C ILE A 179 -1.47 16.40 13.26
N VAL A 180 -2.20 15.29 13.12
CA VAL A 180 -1.76 14.13 12.32
C VAL A 180 -1.46 14.53 10.88
N ARG A 181 -2.36 15.30 10.24
CA ARG A 181 -2.15 15.83 8.89
C ARG A 181 -0.87 16.66 8.82
N ASN A 182 -0.67 17.57 9.75
CA ASN A 182 0.52 18.43 9.79
C ASN A 182 1.80 17.61 9.98
N LEU A 183 1.80 16.61 10.86
CA LEU A 183 2.95 15.71 11.04
C LEU A 183 3.28 14.94 9.76
N ILE A 184 2.26 14.43 9.06
CA ILE A 184 2.46 13.75 7.77
C ILE A 184 3.07 14.73 6.75
N THR A 185 2.49 15.93 6.61
CA THR A 185 2.96 16.93 5.65
C THR A 185 4.36 17.46 5.97
N MET A 186 4.67 17.70 7.25
CA MET A 186 6.00 18.11 7.69
C MET A 186 7.08 17.06 7.39
N ASN A 187 6.71 15.79 7.31
CA ASN A 187 7.60 14.69 6.93
C ASN A 187 7.53 14.35 5.43
N GLY A 188 7.00 15.25 4.60
CA GLY A 188 6.96 15.09 3.13
C GLY A 188 5.88 14.14 2.63
N GLY A 189 4.91 13.75 3.47
CA GLY A 189 3.74 13.01 3.06
C GLY A 189 2.59 13.92 2.58
N LEU A 190 1.69 13.35 1.79
CA LEU A 190 0.47 13.99 1.32
C LEU A 190 -0.75 13.27 1.89
N VAL A 191 -1.70 14.01 2.47
CA VAL A 191 -3.00 13.44 2.84
C VAL A 191 -3.97 13.63 1.66
N ASP A 192 -4.29 12.55 0.96
CA ASP A 192 -5.11 12.60 -0.26
C ASP A 192 -6.60 12.29 -0.02
N CYS A 193 -6.92 11.74 1.16
CA CYS A 193 -8.27 11.38 1.55
C CYS A 193 -8.45 11.39 3.07
N GLU A 194 -9.53 11.98 3.55
CA GLU A 194 -9.86 11.97 4.97
C GLU A 194 -11.36 12.07 5.24
N THR A 195 -11.80 11.71 6.44
CA THR A 195 -13.17 11.97 6.92
C THR A 195 -13.19 13.12 7.90
N ASP A 196 -14.17 14.02 7.80
CA ASP A 196 -14.40 15.05 8.81
C ASP A 196 -15.20 14.53 10.02
N ALA A 197 -15.48 15.41 10.98
CA ALA A 197 -16.21 15.11 12.22
C ALA A 197 -17.66 14.65 11.98
N GLU A 198 -18.22 14.93 10.80
CA GLU A 198 -19.54 14.50 10.36
C GLU A 198 -19.50 13.16 9.59
N GLY A 199 -18.30 12.66 9.29
CA GLY A 199 -18.08 11.45 8.50
C GLY A 199 -18.12 11.68 6.99
N LYS A 200 -18.14 12.93 6.55
CA LYS A 200 -18.08 13.28 5.14
C LYS A 200 -16.62 13.19 4.68
N ARG A 201 -16.44 12.55 3.53
CA ARG A 201 -15.13 12.37 2.90
C ARG A 201 -14.68 13.67 2.24
N GLN A 202 -13.44 14.03 2.50
CA GLN A 202 -12.67 15.02 1.75
C GLN A 202 -11.55 14.31 0.98
N GLY A 203 -11.39 14.64 -0.30
CA GLY A 203 -10.42 13.95 -1.16
C GLY A 203 -10.84 12.52 -1.58
N LYS A 204 -9.88 11.76 -2.10
CA LYS A 204 -10.12 10.42 -2.68
C LYS A 204 -8.86 9.57 -2.62
N MET A 205 -8.97 8.40 -1.99
CA MET A 205 -7.94 7.36 -2.07
C MET A 205 -7.75 6.88 -3.51
N THR A 206 -6.49 6.73 -3.89
CA THR A 206 -6.06 6.25 -5.20
C THR A 206 -5.19 5.01 -5.04
N ILE A 207 -4.76 4.41 -6.16
CA ILE A 207 -3.76 3.33 -6.14
C ILE A 207 -2.37 3.80 -5.64
N ASN A 208 -2.17 5.11 -5.49
CA ASN A 208 -0.95 5.71 -4.97
C ASN A 208 -1.01 5.94 -3.45
N THR A 209 -2.22 5.91 -2.85
CA THR A 209 -2.36 5.94 -1.40
C THR A 209 -1.72 4.70 -0.81
N ARG A 210 -0.76 4.89 0.08
CA ARG A 210 0.06 3.79 0.60
C ARG A 210 -0.37 3.33 1.99
N PHE A 211 -0.96 4.23 2.77
CA PHE A 211 -1.35 3.94 4.14
C PHE A 211 -2.74 4.51 4.44
N LEU A 212 -3.57 3.72 5.13
CA LEU A 212 -4.75 4.20 5.82
C LEU A 212 -4.42 4.29 7.32
N VAL A 213 -4.37 5.50 7.86
CA VAL A 213 -4.19 5.75 9.28
C VAL A 213 -5.56 5.72 9.95
N LEU A 214 -5.72 4.78 10.88
CA LEU A 214 -6.96 4.56 11.62
C LEU A 214 -6.86 5.20 13.01
N GLY A 215 -7.81 6.09 13.30
CA GLY A 215 -8.12 6.52 14.65
C GLY A 215 -9.11 5.56 15.34
N GLU A 216 -9.67 5.99 16.46
CA GLU A 216 -10.71 5.27 17.16
C GLU A 216 -11.94 5.07 16.25
N ALA A 217 -12.42 3.82 16.21
CA ALA A 217 -13.58 3.47 15.43
C ALA A 217 -14.86 4.04 16.07
N PRO A 218 -15.81 4.57 15.27
CA PRO A 218 -17.05 5.07 15.83
C PRO A 218 -17.84 3.94 16.49
N GLY A 219 -18.27 4.15 17.74
CA GLY A 219 -19.09 3.19 18.46
C GLY A 219 -20.47 2.99 17.81
N ALA A 220 -21.17 1.91 18.20
CA ALA A 220 -22.49 1.55 17.64
C ALA A 220 -23.59 2.60 17.83
N LYS A 221 -23.41 3.55 18.77
CA LYS A 221 -24.29 4.71 19.00
C LYS A 221 -23.77 6.01 18.37
N GLY A 222 -22.70 5.93 17.57
CA GLY A 222 -22.11 7.07 16.88
C GLY A 222 -23.04 7.67 15.83
N LYS A 223 -22.75 8.90 15.40
CA LYS A 223 -23.50 9.56 14.34
C LYS A 223 -23.49 8.67 13.08
N PRO A 224 -24.64 8.43 12.42
CA PRO A 224 -24.71 7.55 11.25
C PRO A 224 -23.74 7.93 10.13
N GLY A 225 -23.52 9.23 9.90
CA GLY A 225 -22.57 9.73 8.91
C GLY A 225 -21.12 9.30 9.19
N VAL A 226 -20.70 9.36 10.46
CA VAL A 226 -19.34 8.97 10.90
C VAL A 226 -19.12 7.48 10.74
N ILE A 227 -20.10 6.65 11.13
CA ILE A 227 -20.05 5.20 10.95
C ILE A 227 -19.94 4.86 9.45
N GLN A 228 -20.80 5.44 8.62
CA GLN A 228 -20.78 5.20 7.18
C GLN A 228 -19.48 5.66 6.52
N GLY A 229 -19.00 6.86 6.88
CA GLY A 229 -17.73 7.40 6.40
C GLY A 229 -16.56 6.49 6.71
N TYR A 230 -16.43 6.08 7.98
CA TYR A 230 -15.39 5.17 8.46
C TYR A 230 -15.42 3.82 7.74
N THR A 231 -16.58 3.15 7.71
CA THR A 231 -16.73 1.84 7.03
C THR A 231 -16.43 1.95 5.54
N LYS A 232 -16.82 3.05 4.89
CA LYS A 232 -16.55 3.28 3.46
C LYS A 232 -15.06 3.52 3.20
N MET A 233 -14.34 4.20 4.09
CA MET A 233 -12.89 4.35 3.99
C MET A 233 -12.19 2.99 4.04
N ILE A 234 -12.50 2.15 5.03
CA ILE A 234 -11.94 0.80 5.14
C ILE A 234 -12.25 -0.03 3.90
N GLY A 235 -13.53 -0.07 3.47
CA GLY A 235 -13.93 -0.86 2.31
C GLY A 235 -13.33 -0.37 0.99
N ASP A 236 -12.95 0.90 0.88
CA ASP A 236 -12.24 1.42 -0.30
C ASP A 236 -10.74 1.11 -0.24
N ALA A 237 -10.12 1.17 0.95
CA ALA A 237 -8.74 0.73 1.18
C ALA A 237 -8.57 -0.75 0.82
N GLU A 238 -9.48 -1.63 1.27
CA GLU A 238 -9.47 -3.05 0.91
C GLU A 238 -9.56 -3.30 -0.60
N LYS A 239 -10.38 -2.52 -1.32
CA LYS A 239 -10.51 -2.63 -2.78
C LYS A 239 -9.24 -2.19 -3.51
N LEU A 240 -8.51 -1.23 -2.95
CA LEU A 240 -7.25 -0.72 -3.49
C LEU A 240 -6.05 -1.56 -3.03
N GLY A 241 -6.23 -2.40 -2.02
CA GLY A 241 -5.19 -3.23 -1.41
C GLY A 241 -4.18 -2.39 -0.65
N ILE A 242 -4.68 -1.43 0.14
CA ILE A 242 -3.99 -0.58 1.11
C ILE A 242 -4.07 -1.24 2.48
#